data_AF-A0A435GR99-F1
#
_entry.id   AF-A0A435GR99-F1
#
_cell.length_a   1.000
_cell.length_b   1.000
_cell.length_c   1.000
_cell.angle_alpha   90.00
_cell.angle_beta   90.00
_cell.angle_gamma   90.00
#
_symmetry.space_group_name_H-M   'P 1'
#
loop_
_entity.id
_entity.type
_entity.pdbx_description
1 polymer ?
#
loop_
_entity_poly.entity_id
_entity_poly.type
_entity_poly.pdbx_seq_one_letter_code
_entity_poly.pdbx_strand_id
1 'polypeptide(L)'
;TALVNSGLNFPLAGSGDAQPVAGIGGTRACDWWFTDQAVLIDTAGRYTTQDSNAESDKKSWLSFLSLLKKHRARQPINGVILAISLADLMSFDDRQLDTHVAEIRNRLREIHETLKVQFPVYLIFTKADLVSGFMDYFGGFDESRRRKVWGATFQTAERDRNMAAGAPAEFDALAKRLADEMADRLQEEADPVTRISIFGFPAQFGALKGRVTSFVA
;
A
#
# COMPACT_ATOMS: atom_id res chain seq x y z
N THR A 1 -5.85 5.85 10.31
CA THR A 1 -5.23 5.47 9.01
C THR A 1 -3.98 4.65 9.27
N ALA A 2 -3.41 3.99 8.24
CA ALA A 2 -2.15 3.24 8.40
C ALA A 2 -1.00 4.12 8.91
N LEU A 3 -0.99 5.41 8.57
CA LEU A 3 0.00 6.39 9.02
C LEU A 3 -0.06 6.63 10.54
N VAL A 4 -1.25 6.83 11.11
CA VAL A 4 -1.43 7.04 12.55
C VAL A 4 -1.01 5.80 13.36
N ASN A 5 -1.13 4.59 12.79
CA ASN A 5 -0.75 3.33 13.42
C ASN A 5 0.65 2.84 13.01
N SER A 6 1.47 3.69 12.38
CA SER A 6 2.79 3.31 11.87
C SER A 6 3.87 3.18 12.94
N GLY A 7 3.62 3.68 14.15
CA GLY A 7 4.63 3.79 15.22
C GLY A 7 5.65 4.92 15.01
N LEU A 8 5.46 5.77 14.00
CA LEU A 8 6.27 6.98 13.80
C LEU A 8 5.89 8.06 14.82
N ASN A 9 6.87 8.88 15.21
CA ASN A 9 6.62 10.03 16.07
C ASN A 9 6.23 11.24 15.22
N PHE A 10 5.12 11.92 15.56
CA PHE A 10 4.59 13.08 14.83
C PHE A 10 4.80 14.36 15.64
N PRO A 11 5.97 15.03 15.55
CA PRO A 11 6.33 16.14 16.43
C PRO A 11 5.45 17.39 16.26
N LEU A 12 4.80 17.55 15.10
CA LEU A 12 3.93 18.70 14.82
C LEU A 12 2.49 18.53 15.35
N ALA A 13 2.13 17.34 15.86
CA ALA A 13 0.79 17.07 16.37
C ALA A 13 0.48 17.75 17.74
N GLY A 14 1.47 18.41 18.35
CA GLY A 14 1.32 18.98 19.69
C GLY A 14 1.03 17.90 20.74
N SER A 15 0.23 18.23 21.76
CA SER A 15 -0.22 17.30 22.81
C SER A 15 -1.44 16.44 22.42
N GLY A 16 -1.74 16.31 21.13
CA GLY A 16 -2.89 15.58 20.59
C GLY A 16 -2.48 14.42 19.68
N ASP A 17 -3.50 13.78 19.10
CA ASP A 17 -3.32 12.68 18.13
C ASP A 17 -2.59 13.15 16.86
N ALA A 18 -1.89 12.23 16.19
CA ALA A 18 -1.20 12.50 14.93
C ALA A 18 -2.14 13.10 13.88
N GLN A 19 -1.94 14.38 13.52
CA GLN A 19 -2.74 15.08 12.52
C GLN A 19 -1.90 15.54 11.33
N PRO A 20 -2.43 15.47 10.10
CA PRO A 20 -1.76 16.05 8.95
C PRO A 20 -1.81 17.57 9.00
N VAL A 21 -0.79 18.20 8.41
CA VAL A 21 -0.81 19.63 8.12
C VAL A 21 -1.42 19.81 6.74
N ALA A 22 -2.56 20.51 6.67
CA ALA A 22 -3.21 20.83 5.42
C ALA A 22 -2.29 21.71 4.54
N GLY A 23 -2.13 21.34 3.27
CA GLY A 23 -1.35 22.13 2.32
C GLY A 23 -1.96 23.52 2.05
N ILE A 24 -1.10 24.52 1.80
CA ILE A 24 -1.51 25.91 1.53
C ILE A 24 -1.69 26.14 0.02
N GLY A 25 -2.85 26.63 -0.42
CA GLY A 25 -3.07 27.02 -1.83
C GLY A 25 -3.24 25.84 -2.80
N GLY A 26 -2.42 25.76 -3.85
CA GLY A 26 -2.48 24.71 -4.88
C GLY A 26 -2.21 23.27 -4.38
N THR A 27 -1.84 23.12 -3.11
CA THR A 27 -1.57 21.85 -2.41
C THR A 27 -2.63 21.49 -1.36
N ARG A 28 -3.81 22.14 -1.35
CA ARG A 28 -4.97 21.78 -0.50
C ARG A 28 -5.47 20.33 -0.68
N ALA A 29 -4.93 19.65 -1.67
CA ALA A 29 -5.25 18.29 -2.09
C ALA A 29 -4.32 17.23 -1.49
N CYS A 30 -3.27 17.67 -0.81
CA CYS A 30 -2.29 16.79 -0.21
C CYS A 30 -2.22 17.08 1.29
N ASP A 31 -2.26 16.00 2.06
CA ASP A 31 -2.03 16.03 3.49
C ASP A 31 -0.56 15.77 3.76
N TRP A 32 0.09 16.71 4.45
CA TRP A 32 1.50 16.61 4.79
C TRP A 32 1.65 16.03 6.19
N TRP A 33 2.27 14.87 6.29
CA TRP A 33 2.54 14.19 7.53
C TRP A 33 4.04 14.33 7.85
N PHE A 34 4.35 15.10 8.89
CA PHE A 34 5.72 15.29 9.36
C PHE A 34 6.02 14.35 10.51
N THR A 35 7.05 13.53 10.35
CA THR A 35 7.57 12.65 11.39
C THR A 35 9.04 12.92 11.67
N ASP A 36 9.57 12.33 12.73
CA ASP A 36 10.99 12.36 13.07
C ASP A 36 11.88 11.70 12.00
N GLN A 37 11.33 10.75 11.23
CA GLN A 37 12.08 9.97 10.24
C GLN A 37 11.77 10.31 8.79
N ALA A 38 10.58 10.86 8.50
CA ALA A 38 10.13 11.10 7.15
C ALA A 38 9.12 12.24 7.04
N VAL A 39 8.98 12.77 5.83
CA VAL A 39 7.80 13.55 5.44
C VAL A 39 6.99 12.69 4.49
N LEU A 40 5.77 12.32 4.88
CA LEU A 40 4.85 11.62 4.00
C LEU A 40 3.87 12.61 3.39
N ILE A 41 3.66 12.47 2.09
CA ILE A 41 2.72 13.30 1.34
C ILE A 41 1.60 12.36 0.92
N ASP A 42 0.47 12.49 1.59
CA ASP A 42 -0.73 11.74 1.25
C ASP A 42 -1.51 12.53 0.20
N THR A 43 -1.58 11.99 -1.01
CA THR A 43 -2.26 12.62 -2.14
C THR A 43 -3.72 12.20 -2.12
N ALA A 44 -4.65 13.15 -1.97
CA ALA A 44 -6.07 12.83 -2.00
C ALA A 44 -6.45 12.10 -3.31
N GLY A 45 -7.46 11.22 -3.23
CA GLY A 45 -7.90 10.32 -4.31
C GLY A 45 -8.29 10.99 -5.63
N ARG A 46 -8.43 12.31 -5.69
CA ARG A 46 -8.61 13.07 -6.94
C ARG A 46 -7.41 13.03 -7.89
N TYR A 47 -6.22 12.66 -7.38
CA TYR A 47 -5.06 12.38 -8.23
C TYR A 47 -5.03 10.93 -8.71
N THR A 48 -5.93 10.07 -8.22
CA THR A 48 -6.16 8.70 -8.72
C THR A 48 -7.39 8.61 -9.64
N THR A 49 -8.45 9.40 -9.41
CA THR A 49 -9.64 9.50 -10.29
C THR A 49 -9.96 10.98 -10.62
N GLN A 50 -9.98 11.33 -11.91
CA GLN A 50 -10.15 12.71 -12.41
C GLN A 50 -11.64 13.14 -12.46
N ASP A 51 -12.34 13.16 -11.33
CA ASP A 51 -13.81 13.21 -11.30
C ASP A 51 -14.46 14.62 -11.27
N SER A 52 -13.84 15.66 -11.84
CA SER A 52 -14.64 16.89 -12.13
C SER A 52 -13.99 17.87 -13.10
N ASN A 53 -12.65 17.98 -13.14
CA ASN A 53 -11.92 18.83 -14.10
C ASN A 53 -10.52 18.27 -14.39
N ALA A 54 -10.46 17.19 -15.18
CA ALA A 54 -9.24 16.45 -15.52
C ALA A 54 -8.01 17.33 -15.87
N GLU A 55 -8.20 18.37 -16.68
CA GLU A 55 -7.10 19.28 -17.08
C GLU A 55 -6.60 20.16 -15.93
N SER A 56 -7.51 20.66 -15.08
CA SER A 56 -7.15 21.47 -13.91
C SER A 56 -6.41 20.62 -12.87
N ASP A 57 -6.90 19.40 -12.62
CA ASP A 57 -6.29 18.46 -11.68
C ASP A 57 -4.91 18.02 -12.15
N LYS A 58 -4.76 17.72 -13.44
CA LYS A 58 -3.46 17.41 -14.06
C LYS A 58 -2.48 18.58 -13.93
N LYS A 59 -2.92 19.81 -14.19
CA LYS A 59 -2.06 21.00 -14.04
C LYS A 59 -1.63 21.22 -12.59
N SER A 60 -2.55 21.06 -11.62
CA SER A 60 -2.25 21.14 -10.19
C SER A 60 -1.23 20.08 -9.77
N TRP A 61 -1.42 18.84 -10.23
CA TRP A 61 -0.51 17.72 -9.98
C TRP A 61 0.92 17.98 -10.50
N LEU A 62 1.05 18.36 -11.78
CA LEU A 62 2.36 18.64 -12.37
C LEU A 62 3.05 19.84 -11.73
N SER A 63 2.27 20.85 -11.31
CA SER A 63 2.80 22.00 -10.57
C SER A 63 3.34 21.57 -9.20
N PHE A 64 2.63 20.69 -8.50
CA PHE A 64 3.09 20.11 -7.24
C PHE A 64 4.39 19.31 -7.40
N LEU A 65 4.47 18.42 -8.39
CA LEU A 65 5.71 17.68 -8.68
C LEU A 65 6.88 18.62 -9.02
N SER A 66 6.61 19.70 -9.75
CA SER A 66 7.61 20.73 -10.07
C SER A 66 8.12 21.45 -8.83
N LEU A 67 7.26 21.70 -7.83
CA LEU A 67 7.67 22.26 -6.53
C LEU A 67 8.60 21.30 -5.78
N LEU A 68 8.28 20.00 -5.73
CA LEU A 68 9.17 19.00 -5.14
C LEU A 68 10.54 19.00 -5.81
N LYS A 69 10.57 19.02 -7.15
CA LYS A 69 11.83 19.07 -7.91
C LYS A 69 12.62 20.34 -7.67
N LYS A 70 11.95 21.50 -7.58
CA LYS A 70 12.59 22.79 -7.31
C LYS A 70 13.24 22.83 -5.94
N HIS A 71 12.56 22.34 -4.91
CA HIS A 71 13.03 22.44 -3.52
C HIS A 71 13.89 21.25 -3.06
N ARG A 72 13.84 20.12 -3.76
CA ARG A 72 14.62 18.90 -3.47
C ARG A 72 15.33 18.36 -4.72
N ALA A 73 16.09 19.22 -5.41
CA ALA A 73 16.65 18.96 -6.74
C ALA A 73 17.40 17.63 -6.93
N ARG A 74 18.09 17.12 -5.89
CA ARG A 74 18.86 15.86 -5.97
C ARG A 74 17.99 14.61 -5.73
N GLN A 75 16.98 14.71 -4.86
CA GLN A 75 16.12 13.59 -4.50
C GLN A 75 14.71 14.12 -4.16
N PRO A 76 13.89 14.43 -5.19
CA PRO A 76 12.57 15.03 -5.01
C PRO A 76 11.64 14.17 -4.15
N ILE A 77 11.73 12.84 -4.31
CA ILE A 77 11.06 11.83 -3.48
C ILE A 77 12.02 10.68 -3.18
N ASN A 78 11.75 9.94 -2.10
CA ASN A 78 12.51 8.76 -1.67
C ASN A 78 11.87 7.43 -2.10
N GLY A 79 10.59 7.46 -2.46
CA GLY A 79 9.80 6.30 -2.85
C GLY A 79 8.34 6.68 -3.00
N VAL A 80 7.54 5.74 -3.50
CA VAL A 80 6.08 5.85 -3.58
C VAL A 80 5.47 4.66 -2.85
N ILE A 81 4.43 4.91 -2.05
CA ILE A 81 3.61 3.86 -1.43
C ILE A 81 2.29 3.80 -2.20
N LEU A 82 1.96 2.64 -2.76
CA LEU A 82 0.67 2.36 -3.38
C LEU A 82 -0.19 1.56 -2.41
N ALA A 83 -1.27 2.17 -1.94
CA ALA A 83 -2.24 1.51 -1.08
C ALA A 83 -3.39 0.97 -1.94
N ILE A 84 -3.47 -0.35 -2.11
CA ILE A 84 -4.46 -1.01 -2.98
C ILE A 84 -5.41 -1.82 -2.12
N SER A 85 -6.72 -1.60 -2.29
CA SER A 85 -7.77 -2.29 -1.53
C SER A 85 -7.92 -3.74 -2.02
N LEU A 86 -7.73 -4.73 -1.14
CA LEU A 86 -8.02 -6.13 -1.49
C LEU A 86 -9.50 -6.35 -1.79
N ALA A 87 -10.39 -5.64 -1.09
CA ALA A 87 -11.81 -5.69 -1.36
C ALA A 87 -12.15 -5.23 -2.79
N ASP A 88 -11.46 -4.19 -3.28
CA ASP A 88 -11.69 -3.68 -4.63
C ASP A 88 -11.17 -4.70 -5.66
N LEU A 89 -9.96 -5.25 -5.44
CA LEU A 89 -9.38 -6.29 -6.30
C LEU A 89 -10.23 -7.58 -6.36
N MET A 90 -10.88 -7.94 -5.25
CA MET A 90 -11.83 -9.07 -5.20
C MET A 90 -13.11 -8.79 -6.00
N SER A 91 -13.54 -7.53 -6.08
CA SER A 91 -14.79 -7.12 -6.72
C SER A 91 -14.65 -6.81 -8.21
N PHE A 92 -13.46 -6.43 -8.66
CA PHE A 92 -13.21 -6.07 -10.06
C PHE A 92 -13.37 -7.27 -11.00
N ASP A 93 -13.98 -7.00 -12.15
CA ASP A 93 -13.79 -7.82 -13.33
C ASP A 93 -12.42 -7.55 -13.99
N ASP A 94 -12.07 -8.34 -15.01
CA ASP A 94 -10.76 -8.25 -15.66
C ASP A 94 -10.52 -6.89 -16.33
N ARG A 95 -11.57 -6.28 -16.91
CA ARG A 95 -11.45 -4.97 -17.58
C ARG A 95 -11.26 -3.84 -16.58
N GLN A 96 -11.98 -3.90 -15.46
CA GLN A 96 -11.83 -2.95 -14.36
C GLN A 96 -10.44 -3.04 -13.76
N LEU A 97 -9.92 -4.26 -13.57
CA LEU A 97 -8.55 -4.48 -13.10
C LEU A 97 -7.51 -3.89 -14.07
N ASP A 98 -7.61 -4.19 -15.36
CA ASP A 98 -6.70 -3.69 -16.38
C ASP A 98 -6.71 -2.15 -16.45
N THR A 99 -7.90 -1.55 -16.36
CA THR A 99 -8.08 -0.10 -16.36
C THR A 99 -7.40 0.51 -15.13
N HIS A 100 -7.64 -0.06 -13.95
CA HIS A 100 -7.04 0.42 -12.70
C HIS A 100 -5.50 0.31 -12.72
N VAL A 101 -4.95 -0.79 -13.21
CA VAL A 101 -3.50 -0.98 -13.38
C VAL A 101 -2.93 0.05 -14.35
N ALA A 102 -3.61 0.32 -15.48
CA ALA A 102 -3.18 1.30 -16.45
C ALA A 102 -3.15 2.73 -15.87
N GLU A 103 -4.16 3.11 -15.09
CA GLU A 103 -4.22 4.41 -14.40
C GLU A 103 -3.04 4.58 -13.44
N ILE A 104 -2.78 3.60 -12.59
CA ILE A 104 -1.66 3.62 -11.64
C ILE A 104 -0.32 3.70 -12.37
N ARG A 105 -0.13 2.90 -13.43
CA ARG A 105 1.10 2.92 -14.23
C ARG A 105 1.31 4.28 -14.88
N ASN A 106 0.25 4.91 -15.37
CA ASN A 106 0.30 6.27 -15.93
C ASN A 106 0.68 7.29 -14.84
N ARG A 107 0.14 7.18 -13.62
CA ARG A 107 0.53 8.05 -12.49
C ARG A 107 2.01 7.91 -12.14
N LEU A 108 2.51 6.68 -11.98
CA LEU A 108 3.92 6.41 -11.71
C LEU A 108 4.83 6.96 -12.82
N ARG A 109 4.42 6.80 -14.08
CA ARG A 109 5.13 7.35 -15.24
C ARG A 109 5.20 8.87 -15.19
N GLU A 110 4.10 9.55 -14.88
CA GLU A 110 4.10 11.02 -14.77
C GLU A 110 5.03 11.52 -13.65
N ILE A 111 5.07 10.83 -12.50
CA ILE A 111 6.02 11.12 -11.42
C ILE A 111 7.46 10.98 -11.94
N HIS A 112 7.77 9.85 -12.57
CA HIS A 112 9.09 9.58 -13.12
C HIS A 112 9.49 10.60 -14.20
N GLU A 113 8.61 10.89 -15.16
CA GLU A 113 8.87 11.82 -16.26
C GLU A 113 9.05 13.26 -15.80
N THR A 114 8.34 13.69 -14.75
CA THR A 114 8.44 15.06 -14.22
C THR A 114 9.67 15.21 -13.33
N LEU A 115 9.85 14.29 -12.37
CA LEU A 115 10.92 14.37 -11.38
C LEU A 115 12.27 13.94 -11.95
N LYS A 116 12.27 13.10 -13.01
CA LYS A 116 13.47 12.52 -13.66
C LYS A 116 14.36 11.75 -12.70
N VAL A 117 13.75 10.99 -11.79
CA VAL A 117 14.46 10.13 -10.82
C VAL A 117 13.90 8.72 -10.83
N GLN A 118 14.75 7.74 -10.55
CA GLN A 118 14.35 6.38 -10.22
C GLN A 118 13.99 6.31 -8.73
N PHE A 119 12.90 5.65 -8.39
CA PHE A 119 12.42 5.53 -7.01
C PHE A 119 11.79 4.15 -6.77
N PRO A 120 11.95 3.59 -5.56
CA PRO A 120 11.25 2.36 -5.20
C PRO A 120 9.75 2.60 -5.07
N VAL A 121 8.97 1.60 -5.47
CA VAL A 121 7.52 1.55 -5.28
C VAL A 121 7.21 0.44 -4.27
N TYR A 122 6.53 0.80 -3.18
CA TYR A 122 6.08 -0.12 -2.15
C TYR A 122 4.60 -0.35 -2.30
N LEU A 123 4.19 -1.60 -2.50
CA LEU A 123 2.79 -1.98 -2.62
C LEU A 123 2.27 -2.46 -1.26
N ILE A 124 1.21 -1.82 -0.78
CA ILE A 124 0.50 -2.20 0.45
C ILE A 124 -0.92 -2.60 0.07
N PHE A 125 -1.25 -3.86 0.35
CA PHE A 125 -2.61 -4.36 0.23
C PHE A 125 -3.40 -4.00 1.50
N THR A 126 -4.30 -3.04 1.37
CA THR A 126 -5.16 -2.54 2.45
C THR A 126 -6.52 -3.24 2.45
N LYS A 127 -7.29 -3.01 3.51
CA LYS A 127 -8.60 -3.64 3.73
C LYS A 127 -8.54 -5.18 3.74
N ALA A 128 -7.43 -5.74 4.21
CA ALA A 128 -7.27 -7.19 4.31
C ALA A 128 -8.21 -7.82 5.35
N ASP A 129 -8.70 -7.03 6.31
CA ASP A 129 -9.76 -7.38 7.26
C ASP A 129 -11.08 -7.80 6.59
N LEU A 130 -11.31 -7.38 5.34
CA LEU A 130 -12.47 -7.79 4.55
C LEU A 130 -12.30 -9.15 3.87
N VAL A 131 -11.12 -9.77 3.96
CA VAL A 131 -10.89 -11.16 3.54
C VAL A 131 -11.40 -12.08 4.64
N SER A 132 -12.30 -13.00 4.27
CA SER A 132 -12.91 -13.94 5.23
C SER A 132 -11.84 -14.69 6.04
N GLY A 133 -11.95 -14.64 7.38
CA GLY A 133 -11.02 -15.26 8.32
C GLY A 133 -9.78 -14.44 8.68
N PHE A 134 -9.54 -13.26 8.07
CA PHE A 134 -8.39 -12.42 8.41
C PHE A 134 -8.37 -12.00 9.88
N MET A 135 -9.49 -11.43 10.35
CA MET A 135 -9.59 -10.90 11.72
C MET A 135 -9.41 -12.02 12.76
N ASP A 136 -9.97 -13.20 12.51
CA ASP A 136 -9.84 -14.36 13.38
C ASP A 136 -8.41 -14.92 13.39
N TYR A 137 -7.77 -14.99 12.22
CA TYR A 137 -6.40 -15.48 12.09
C TYR A 137 -5.40 -14.59 12.81
N PHE A 138 -5.43 -13.28 12.56
CA PHE A 138 -4.47 -12.31 13.09
C PHE A 138 -4.88 -11.68 14.43
N GLY A 139 -6.14 -11.78 14.84
CA GLY A 139 -6.68 -11.08 16.01
C GLY A 139 -6.01 -11.47 17.32
N GLY A 140 -5.59 -12.73 17.44
CA GLY A 140 -4.85 -13.25 18.60
C GLY A 140 -3.36 -12.88 18.64
N PHE A 141 -2.83 -12.18 17.64
CA PHE A 141 -1.42 -11.80 17.63
C PHE A 141 -1.16 -10.74 18.70
N ASP A 142 -0.02 -10.82 19.37
CA ASP A 142 0.45 -9.75 20.23
C ASP A 142 1.05 -8.59 19.40
N GLU A 143 1.41 -7.51 20.08
CA GLU A 143 2.01 -6.34 19.41
C GLU A 143 3.34 -6.70 18.71
N SER A 144 4.17 -7.54 19.34
CA SER A 144 5.45 -7.97 18.79
C SER A 144 5.29 -8.70 17.46
N ARG A 145 4.35 -9.66 17.39
CA ARG A 145 4.04 -10.43 16.18
C ARG A 145 3.39 -9.55 15.11
N ARG A 146 2.50 -8.62 15.49
CA ARG A 146 1.90 -7.65 14.55
C ARG A 146 2.91 -6.68 13.93
N ARG A 147 4.02 -6.38 14.62
CA ARG A 147 5.10 -5.53 14.07
C ARG A 147 5.98 -6.24 13.05
N LYS A 148 5.90 -7.57 12.91
CA LYS A 148 6.69 -8.31 11.92
C LYS A 148 6.19 -7.98 10.51
N VAL A 149 7.14 -7.77 9.59
CA VAL A 149 6.81 -7.56 8.18
C VAL A 149 6.32 -8.86 7.57
N TRP A 150 5.07 -8.87 7.12
CA TRP A 150 4.50 -9.93 6.31
C TRP A 150 4.37 -9.46 4.86
N GLY A 151 5.41 -9.74 4.08
CA GLY A 151 5.50 -9.35 2.67
C GLY A 151 6.73 -9.96 2.01
N ALA A 152 7.08 -9.41 0.85
CA ALA A 152 8.27 -9.74 0.07
C ALA A 152 8.94 -8.46 -0.44
N THR A 153 10.24 -8.53 -0.73
CA THR A 153 10.99 -7.43 -1.35
C THR A 153 11.73 -7.94 -2.55
N PHE A 154 11.45 -7.37 -3.73
CA PHE A 154 12.13 -7.72 -4.96
C PHE A 154 13.48 -7.00 -5.05
N GLN A 155 14.52 -7.62 -4.48
CA GLN A 155 15.87 -7.08 -4.55
C GLN A 155 16.53 -7.43 -5.90
N THR A 156 17.13 -6.44 -6.56
CA THR A 156 17.88 -6.62 -7.79
C THR A 156 19.06 -5.65 -7.84
N ALA A 157 20.22 -6.13 -8.31
CA ALA A 157 21.37 -5.27 -8.59
C ALA A 157 21.15 -4.44 -9.87
N GLU A 158 20.35 -4.96 -10.80
CA GLU A 158 19.94 -4.31 -12.03
C GLU A 158 18.66 -3.52 -11.79
N ARG A 159 18.76 -2.19 -11.73
CA ARG A 159 17.65 -1.30 -11.38
C ARG A 159 16.48 -1.35 -12.36
N ASP A 160 16.74 -1.67 -13.63
CA ASP A 160 15.74 -1.68 -14.70
C ASP A 160 15.15 -3.08 -14.95
N ARG A 161 15.57 -4.09 -14.18
CA ARG A 161 15.06 -5.44 -14.33
C ARG A 161 13.62 -5.51 -13.83
N ASN A 162 12.71 -5.96 -14.70
CA ASN A 162 11.34 -6.25 -14.29
C ASN A 162 11.34 -7.51 -13.41
N MET A 163 10.99 -7.34 -12.13
CA MET A 163 10.90 -8.41 -11.14
C MET A 163 9.47 -8.92 -10.92
N ALA A 164 8.47 -8.38 -11.62
CA ALA A 164 7.06 -8.71 -11.43
C ALA A 164 6.76 -10.20 -11.67
N ALA A 165 7.51 -10.85 -12.56
CA ALA A 165 7.41 -12.29 -12.79
C ALA A 165 7.71 -13.15 -11.55
N GLY A 166 8.38 -12.59 -10.53
CA GLY A 166 8.62 -13.26 -9.24
C GLY A 166 7.42 -13.20 -8.28
N ALA A 167 6.42 -12.34 -8.54
CA ALA A 167 5.30 -12.14 -7.63
C ALA A 167 4.51 -13.41 -7.27
N PRO A 168 4.25 -14.35 -8.21
CA PRO A 168 3.57 -15.60 -7.87
C PRO A 168 4.31 -16.44 -6.83
N ALA A 169 5.64 -16.53 -6.94
CA ALA A 169 6.44 -17.32 -6.01
C ALA A 169 6.50 -16.70 -4.61
N GLU A 170 6.63 -15.38 -4.55
CA GLU A 170 6.59 -14.64 -3.29
C GLU A 170 5.20 -14.71 -2.61
N PHE A 171 4.13 -14.70 -3.40
CA PHE A 171 2.77 -14.91 -2.90
C PHE A 171 2.61 -16.31 -2.30
N ASP A 172 3.09 -17.34 -2.99
CA ASP A 172 3.05 -18.72 -2.49
C ASP A 172 3.84 -18.86 -1.19
N ALA A 173 4.99 -18.19 -1.06
CA ALA A 173 5.77 -18.17 0.17
C ALA A 173 5.04 -17.48 1.33
N LEU A 174 4.25 -16.43 1.06
CA LEU A 174 3.38 -15.79 2.05
C LEU A 174 2.24 -16.72 2.49
N ALA A 175 1.56 -17.36 1.54
CA ALA A 175 0.48 -18.29 1.81
C ALA A 175 0.97 -19.52 2.59
N LYS A 176 2.15 -20.05 2.23
CA LYS A 176 2.79 -21.17 2.94
C LYS A 176 3.06 -20.81 4.40
N ARG A 177 3.55 -19.60 4.69
CA ARG A 177 3.78 -19.15 6.08
C ARG A 177 2.49 -19.19 6.91
N LEU A 178 1.34 -18.80 6.33
CA LEU A 178 0.06 -18.89 7.02
C LEU A 178 -0.35 -20.34 7.31
N ALA A 179 -0.11 -21.24 6.35
CA ALA A 179 -0.41 -22.66 6.51
C ALA A 179 0.51 -23.33 7.53
N ASP A 180 1.79 -22.99 7.56
CA ASP A 180 2.78 -23.52 8.51
C ASP A 180 2.43 -23.12 9.96
N GLU A 181 1.97 -21.88 10.19
CA GLU A 181 1.58 -21.38 11.52
C GLU A 181 0.18 -21.84 11.98
N MET A 182 -0.59 -22.51 11.10
CA MET A 182 -1.99 -22.86 11.35
C MET A 182 -2.18 -23.76 12.57
N ALA A 183 -1.30 -24.75 12.77
CA ALA A 183 -1.41 -25.68 13.90
C ALA A 183 -1.32 -24.95 15.25
N ASP A 184 -0.33 -24.07 15.38
CA ASP A 184 -0.14 -23.25 16.58
C ASP A 184 -1.34 -22.32 16.79
N ARG A 185 -1.84 -21.68 15.73
CA ARG A 185 -3.03 -20.82 15.81
C ARG A 185 -4.28 -21.55 16.27
N LEU A 186 -4.49 -22.77 15.78
CA LEU A 186 -5.60 -23.61 16.22
C LEU A 186 -5.44 -24.07 17.67
N GLN A 187 -4.21 -24.31 18.14
CA GLN A 187 -3.97 -24.68 19.53
C GLN A 187 -4.20 -23.49 20.49
N GLU A 188 -3.80 -22.28 20.10
CA GLU A 188 -3.92 -21.04 20.86
C GLU A 188 -5.38 -20.57 21.01
N GLU A 189 -6.22 -20.78 20.00
CA GLU A 189 -7.62 -20.33 20.01
C GLU A 189 -8.52 -21.28 20.82
N ALA A 190 -9.36 -20.78 21.72
CA ALA A 190 -10.27 -21.62 22.51
C ALA A 190 -11.63 -21.80 21.84
N ASP A 191 -12.12 -20.78 21.12
CA ASP A 191 -13.45 -20.80 20.53
C ASP A 191 -13.52 -21.72 19.29
N PRO A 192 -14.38 -22.75 19.30
CA PRO A 192 -14.49 -23.68 18.17
C PRO A 192 -14.94 -23.02 16.87
N VAL A 193 -15.74 -21.94 16.92
CA VAL A 193 -16.20 -21.25 15.72
C VAL A 193 -15.06 -20.45 15.10
N THR A 194 -14.32 -19.68 15.90
CA THR A 194 -13.10 -18.98 15.45
C THR A 194 -12.07 -19.95 14.89
N ARG A 195 -11.88 -21.13 15.49
CA ARG A 195 -10.98 -22.18 14.94
C ARG A 195 -11.32 -22.58 13.50
N ILE A 196 -12.60 -22.68 13.15
CA ILE A 196 -13.03 -22.99 11.76
C ILE A 196 -12.61 -21.87 10.81
N SER A 197 -12.79 -20.62 11.24
CA SER A 197 -12.40 -19.43 10.46
C SER A 197 -10.88 -19.36 10.26
N ILE A 198 -10.09 -19.58 11.32
CA ILE A 198 -8.63 -19.67 11.28
C ILE A 198 -8.17 -20.75 10.29
N PHE A 199 -8.77 -21.94 10.35
CA PHE A 199 -8.44 -23.04 9.43
C PHE A 199 -8.75 -22.69 7.96
N GLY A 200 -9.82 -21.95 7.71
CA GLY A 200 -10.21 -21.55 6.35
C GLY A 200 -9.36 -20.42 5.75
N PHE A 201 -8.76 -19.55 6.58
CA PHE A 201 -8.10 -18.33 6.11
C PHE A 201 -6.96 -18.55 5.09
N PRO A 202 -6.04 -19.52 5.25
CA PRO A 202 -4.98 -19.75 4.25
C PRO A 202 -5.53 -20.03 2.84
N ALA A 203 -6.66 -20.74 2.74
CA ALA A 203 -7.32 -20.98 1.45
C ALA A 203 -7.98 -19.72 0.88
N GLN A 204 -8.62 -18.91 1.74
CA GLN A 204 -9.19 -17.61 1.35
C GLN A 204 -8.10 -16.66 0.83
N PHE A 205 -6.97 -16.57 1.53
CA PHE A 205 -5.82 -15.81 1.06
C PHE A 205 -5.28 -16.39 -0.25
N GLY A 206 -5.13 -17.72 -0.35
CA GLY A 206 -4.70 -18.39 -1.59
C GLY A 206 -5.54 -18.06 -2.81
N ALA A 207 -6.87 -17.90 -2.64
CA ALA A 207 -7.77 -17.51 -3.72
C ALA A 207 -7.49 -16.12 -4.31
N LEU A 208 -6.83 -15.23 -3.54
CA LEU A 208 -6.44 -13.90 -4.01
C LEU A 208 -5.25 -13.91 -4.97
N LYS A 209 -4.51 -15.03 -5.06
CA LYS A 209 -3.26 -15.13 -5.82
C LYS A 209 -3.40 -14.57 -7.22
N GLY A 210 -4.39 -15.04 -7.98
CA GLY A 210 -4.58 -14.62 -9.37
C GLY A 210 -4.76 -13.11 -9.51
N ARG A 211 -5.65 -12.51 -8.71
CA ARG A 211 -5.90 -11.06 -8.72
C ARG A 211 -4.67 -10.26 -8.31
N VAL A 212 -3.99 -10.66 -7.23
CA VAL A 212 -2.80 -9.97 -6.72
C VAL A 212 -1.63 -10.07 -7.69
N THR A 213 -1.36 -11.25 -8.26
CA THR A 213 -0.24 -11.42 -9.18
C THR A 213 -0.48 -10.74 -10.52
N SER A 214 -1.72 -10.77 -11.03
CA SER A 214 -2.07 -10.03 -12.25
C SER A 214 -1.98 -8.52 -12.06
N PHE A 215 -2.31 -8.01 -10.88
CA PHE A 215 -2.13 -6.59 -10.56
C PHE A 215 -0.66 -6.17 -10.55
N VAL A 216 0.24 -7.03 -10.05
CA VAL A 216 1.68 -6.74 -9.94
C VAL A 216 2.42 -6.86 -11.27
N ALA A 217 1.92 -7.69 -12.20
CA ALA A 217 2.52 -7.97 -13.51
C ALA A 217 2.60 -6.75 -14.46
#